data_AF-A0A954QVP3-F1
#
_entry.id   AF-A0A954QVP3-F1
#
_cell.length_a   1.000
_cell.length_b   1.000
_cell.length_c   1.000
_cell.angle_alpha   90.00
_cell.angle_beta   90.00
_cell.angle_gamma   90.00
#
_symmetry.space_group_name_H-M   'P 1'
#
loop_
_entity.id
_entity.type
_entity.pdbx_description
1 polymer ?
#
loop_
_entity_poly.entity_id
_entity_poly.type
_entity_poly.pdbx_seq_one_letter_code
_entity_poly.pdbx_strand_id
1 'polypeptide(L)'
;KRSSHALRGSSQLKHALQFYICSLSTKVIIYKGMLTSGQVLPYYPDLRDTDFETHLAMVHSRFSTNTFPSWDRAQPLRFMSHNGEINTLRGNSNWMRARRGRASSPLFGDDLPKLFPVVEPHCSDTGTFDNVLEFLLMTGRSLQEAILMMVPEAWQKHESMPEEKRAFYEYFSCMMEPWDGPASIAFTDGHYIGAVLDRNGLRPSRYYITHDDRVIMASEVGVLPVAPELVKEKGRLQPGRIFLVDFEQGRLIPDEEVKHLFAAERPYAQWLREQRITLEELAPKDEPHGFYPETLLQRMQAFGYTTETMQFMLLPMIQQARDPVGSMGNDSALACLSDQPRMIYDYFKQLFAQVTNPAIDSIREEVVMSLECYVGPEQNLLDVTPEHCHRLLVPHPILTNEELAALEHMTKRGWKTKKIDITFDRAEGKAGLTKALDRICAEAEAAIDDNYTLIILSDRNIGQDRVAVSSLLATGAVHHHLIRQAKRTQIGIILESGEAREVHHHCLLIGYGADAINPYLAFEALWQARLDGLLPGEKYDSDEKIVSGYRKAVAKGMLKVMAKMGISTLQSYKGAQIFEALGLRDEVVDVCFNGTASRIQGVSFDVLAEELLRRHALGYPTDEARKLPT
;
A
#
# COMPACT_ATOMS: atom_id res chain seq x y z
N LYS A 1 15.89 -17.16 12.50
CA LYS A 1 16.26 -16.10 11.52
C LYS A 1 17.75 -16.08 11.17
N ARG A 2 18.66 -15.83 12.13
CA ARG A 2 20.13 -15.79 11.89
C ARG A 2 20.67 -16.92 11.00
N SER A 3 20.34 -18.18 11.29
CA SER A 3 20.79 -19.32 10.47
C SER A 3 20.25 -19.28 9.04
N SER A 4 18.99 -18.88 8.84
CA SER A 4 18.40 -18.70 7.52
C SER A 4 19.14 -17.62 6.73
N HIS A 5 19.43 -16.47 7.34
CA HIS A 5 20.17 -15.39 6.66
C HIS A 5 21.59 -15.81 6.29
N ALA A 6 22.29 -16.49 7.21
CA ALA A 6 23.66 -16.95 6.98
C ALA A 6 23.75 -18.02 5.86
N LEU A 7 22.80 -18.95 5.83
CA LEU A 7 22.84 -20.09 4.90
C LEU A 7 22.12 -19.79 3.58
N ARG A 8 20.89 -19.28 3.61
CA ARG A 8 20.11 -18.99 2.39
C ARG A 8 20.62 -17.76 1.64
N GLY A 9 21.25 -16.82 2.34
CA GLY A 9 21.85 -15.62 1.74
C GLY A 9 23.26 -15.84 1.18
N SER A 10 23.87 -17.01 1.39
CA SER A 10 25.23 -17.29 0.93
C SER A 10 25.28 -17.61 -0.56
N SER A 11 25.98 -16.78 -1.33
CA SER A 11 26.29 -17.06 -2.75
C SER A 11 27.31 -18.20 -2.94
N GLN A 12 27.98 -18.64 -1.88
CA GLN A 12 28.98 -19.71 -1.91
C GLN A 12 28.34 -21.11 -1.82
N LEU A 13 27.11 -21.21 -1.30
CA LEU A 13 26.41 -22.48 -1.11
C LEU A 13 25.49 -22.78 -2.30
N LYS A 14 25.83 -23.79 -3.12
CA LYS A 14 25.03 -24.20 -4.29
C LYS A 14 23.58 -24.55 -3.96
N HIS A 15 23.33 -25.04 -2.75
CA HIS A 15 22.01 -25.44 -2.26
C HIS A 15 21.51 -24.56 -1.12
N ALA A 16 21.98 -23.31 -1.03
CA ALA A 16 21.59 -22.33 -0.01
C ALA A 16 20.08 -22.31 0.26
N LEU A 17 19.28 -22.28 -0.81
CA LEU A 17 17.82 -22.19 -0.76
C LEU A 17 17.12 -23.46 -0.24
N GLN A 18 17.82 -24.59 -0.10
CA GLN A 18 17.26 -25.83 0.43
C GLN A 18 17.26 -25.88 1.97
N PHE A 19 18.02 -25.01 2.64
CA PHE A 19 17.99 -24.92 4.08
C PHE A 19 16.67 -24.29 4.55
N TYR A 20 15.90 -25.03 5.36
CA TYR A 20 14.66 -24.55 5.96
C TYR A 20 14.35 -25.29 7.26
N ILE A 21 13.90 -24.54 8.27
CA ILE A 21 13.42 -25.07 9.54
C ILE A 21 11.89 -24.96 9.55
N CYS A 22 11.19 -26.10 9.54
CA CYS A 22 9.73 -26.15 9.56
C CYS A 22 9.18 -25.65 10.89
N SER A 23 9.65 -26.24 11.99
CA SER A 23 9.30 -25.87 13.36
C SER A 23 10.50 -26.13 14.25
N LEU A 24 10.69 -25.28 15.25
CA LEU A 24 11.62 -25.49 16.36
C LEU A 24 10.95 -24.96 17.62
N SER A 25 10.09 -25.78 18.20
CA SER A 25 9.22 -25.43 19.33
C SER A 25 9.01 -26.65 20.21
N THR A 26 8.78 -26.42 21.50
CA THR A 26 8.39 -27.45 22.46
C THR A 26 6.88 -27.70 22.50
N LYS A 27 6.09 -26.89 21.78
CA LYS A 27 4.62 -26.92 21.80
C LYS A 27 4.01 -27.38 20.47
N VAL A 28 4.64 -27.03 19.35
CA VAL A 28 4.11 -27.26 18.01
C VAL A 28 5.18 -27.91 17.14
N ILE A 29 4.81 -29.01 16.48
CA ILE A 29 5.65 -29.71 15.50
C ILE A 29 4.95 -29.76 14.15
N ILE A 30 5.69 -29.52 13.05
CA ILE A 30 5.12 -29.43 11.71
C ILE A 30 5.71 -30.52 10.82
N TYR A 31 4.84 -31.43 10.38
CA TYR A 31 5.11 -32.41 9.33
C TYR A 31 4.53 -31.90 8.01
N LYS A 32 5.39 -31.56 7.04
CA LYS A 32 4.98 -31.03 5.75
C LYS A 32 5.93 -31.45 4.64
N GLY A 33 5.41 -31.55 3.43
CA GLY A 33 6.24 -31.90 2.28
C GLY A 33 5.51 -31.77 0.95
N MET A 34 6.20 -32.14 -0.11
CA MET A 34 5.68 -32.15 -1.48
C MET A 34 4.90 -33.45 -1.72
N LEU A 35 3.81 -33.61 -0.98
CA LEU A 35 3.02 -34.84 -0.90
C LEU A 35 1.58 -34.53 -1.29
N THR A 36 0.90 -35.51 -1.91
CA THR A 36 -0.57 -35.46 -1.92
C THR A 36 -1.11 -35.69 -0.51
N SER A 37 -2.32 -35.23 -0.22
CA SER A 37 -2.89 -35.35 1.14
C SER A 37 -2.90 -36.80 1.64
N GLY A 38 -3.16 -37.78 0.77
CA GLY A 38 -3.15 -39.21 1.11
C GLY A 38 -1.76 -39.80 1.36
N GLN A 39 -0.69 -39.11 0.98
CA GLN A 39 0.69 -39.57 1.14
C GLN A 39 1.34 -39.13 2.47
N VAL A 40 0.74 -38.19 3.20
CA VAL A 40 1.32 -37.66 4.45
C VAL A 40 1.57 -38.75 5.48
N LEU A 41 0.53 -39.55 5.81
CA LEU A 41 0.63 -40.65 6.79
C LEU A 41 1.59 -41.78 6.35
N PRO A 42 1.59 -42.25 5.08
CA PRO A 42 2.59 -43.20 4.62
C PRO A 42 4.04 -42.69 4.64
N TYR A 43 4.24 -41.40 4.38
CA TYR A 43 5.58 -40.81 4.28
C TYR A 43 6.21 -40.53 5.65
N TYR A 44 5.42 -40.08 6.61
CA TYR A 44 5.82 -39.84 8.00
C TYR A 44 5.25 -40.91 8.92
N PRO A 45 5.95 -42.04 9.12
CA PRO A 45 5.47 -43.15 9.96
C PRO A 45 5.23 -42.72 11.41
N ASP A 46 5.94 -41.69 11.90
CA ASP A 46 5.75 -41.10 13.22
C ASP A 46 4.28 -40.69 13.47
N LEU A 47 3.56 -40.22 12.44
CA LEU A 47 2.15 -39.81 12.54
C LEU A 47 1.18 -41.00 12.67
N ARG A 48 1.66 -42.23 12.52
CA ARG A 48 0.89 -43.46 12.73
C ARG A 48 1.24 -44.14 14.04
N ASP A 49 2.26 -43.66 14.73
CA ASP A 49 2.65 -44.17 16.03
C ASP A 49 1.54 -43.86 17.03
N THR A 50 1.20 -44.83 17.89
CA THR A 50 0.19 -44.65 18.93
C THR A 50 0.63 -43.69 20.01
N ASP A 51 1.94 -43.49 20.19
CA ASP A 51 2.49 -42.52 21.13
C ASP A 51 2.38 -41.07 20.59
N PHE A 52 2.04 -40.89 19.29
CA PHE A 52 1.82 -39.58 18.70
C PHE A 52 0.41 -39.04 19.02
N GLU A 53 0.25 -38.54 20.25
CA GLU A 53 -1.00 -37.96 20.72
C GLU A 53 -1.01 -36.43 20.59
N THR A 54 -2.17 -35.86 20.25
CA THR A 54 -2.35 -34.40 20.18
C THR A 54 -3.80 -34.01 20.44
N HIS A 55 -4.01 -32.84 21.07
CA HIS A 55 -5.32 -32.20 21.21
C HIS A 55 -5.64 -31.25 20.04
N LEU A 56 -4.67 -30.99 19.15
CA LEU A 56 -4.79 -30.08 18.01
C LEU A 56 -4.17 -30.69 16.74
N ALA A 57 -4.89 -30.58 15.62
CA ALA A 57 -4.36 -30.83 14.29
C ALA A 57 -4.76 -29.72 13.32
N MET A 58 -3.77 -29.16 12.61
CA MET A 58 -3.97 -28.21 11.51
C MET A 58 -3.42 -28.83 10.24
N VAL A 59 -4.27 -28.96 9.21
CA VAL A 59 -3.89 -29.56 7.93
C VAL A 59 -4.13 -28.56 6.80
N HIS A 60 -3.20 -28.49 5.87
CA HIS A 60 -3.31 -27.63 4.69
C HIS A 60 -2.89 -28.37 3.43
N SER A 61 -3.67 -28.23 2.36
CA SER A 61 -3.29 -28.67 1.02
C SER A 61 -3.18 -27.47 0.09
N ARG A 62 -2.04 -27.33 -0.58
CA ARG A 62 -1.73 -26.15 -1.39
C ARG A 62 -1.91 -26.45 -2.88
N PHE A 63 -2.60 -25.57 -3.58
CA PHE A 63 -2.55 -25.50 -5.04
C PHE A 63 -1.52 -24.45 -5.48
N SER A 64 -0.67 -24.78 -6.44
CA SER A 64 0.39 -23.89 -6.92
C SER A 64 0.16 -23.52 -8.37
N THR A 65 0.53 -22.30 -8.76
CA THR A 65 0.62 -21.88 -10.17
C THR A 65 1.92 -22.32 -10.84
N ASN A 66 2.83 -23.00 -10.11
CA ASN A 66 4.07 -23.54 -10.64
C ASN A 66 4.06 -25.07 -10.70
N THR A 67 4.86 -25.62 -11.63
CA THR A 67 5.11 -27.06 -11.76
C THR A 67 6.36 -27.51 -11.00
N PHE A 68 7.19 -26.58 -10.54
CA PHE A 68 8.39 -26.86 -9.75
C PHE A 68 8.03 -26.92 -8.27
N PRO A 69 8.11 -28.11 -7.64
CA PRO A 69 7.68 -28.29 -6.28
C PRO A 69 8.76 -27.73 -5.33
N SER A 70 8.33 -27.13 -4.21
CA SER A 70 9.23 -26.54 -3.19
C SER A 70 8.78 -26.97 -1.80
N TRP A 71 9.63 -27.71 -1.09
CA TRP A 71 9.33 -28.25 0.25
C TRP A 71 9.06 -27.15 1.29
N ASP A 72 9.87 -26.10 1.28
CA ASP A 72 9.79 -24.99 2.22
C ASP A 72 8.47 -24.20 2.10
N ARG A 73 7.87 -24.19 0.90
CA ARG A 73 6.58 -23.52 0.60
C ARG A 73 5.34 -24.36 0.90
N ALA A 74 5.50 -25.62 1.30
CA ALA A 74 4.37 -26.38 1.84
C ALA A 74 3.90 -25.72 3.15
N GLN A 75 2.62 -25.90 3.47
CA GLN A 75 2.00 -25.42 4.71
C GLN A 75 1.47 -26.63 5.52
N PRO A 76 1.27 -26.52 6.84
CA PRO A 76 1.33 -25.32 7.70
C PRO A 76 2.70 -24.63 7.80
N LEU A 77 2.68 -23.34 8.14
CA LEU A 77 3.84 -22.59 8.59
C LEU A 77 3.89 -22.54 10.11
N ARG A 78 4.80 -21.74 10.70
CA ARG A 78 5.16 -21.85 12.12
C ARG A 78 3.99 -21.55 13.03
N PHE A 79 3.20 -20.54 12.69
CA PHE A 79 2.05 -20.12 13.49
C PHE A 79 0.73 -20.20 12.72
N MET A 80 0.75 -20.42 11.40
CA MET A 80 -0.47 -20.31 10.61
C MET A 80 -0.51 -21.15 9.31
N SER A 81 -1.73 -21.37 8.80
CA SER A 81 -2.03 -21.85 7.44
C SER A 81 -2.98 -20.88 6.75
N HIS A 82 -2.78 -20.65 5.46
CA HIS A 82 -3.51 -19.66 4.66
C HIS A 82 -4.00 -20.30 3.38
N ASN A 83 -5.31 -20.30 3.26
CA ASN A 83 -6.01 -20.56 2.01
C ASN A 83 -6.38 -19.20 1.41
N GLY A 84 -5.69 -18.78 0.36
CA GLY A 84 -5.87 -17.46 -0.23
C GLY A 84 -4.62 -16.94 -0.94
N GLU A 85 -4.60 -15.63 -1.20
CA GLU A 85 -3.49 -14.90 -1.83
C GLU A 85 -3.44 -13.47 -1.25
N ILE A 86 -2.27 -13.02 -0.78
CA ILE A 86 -2.10 -11.63 -0.30
C ILE A 86 -1.77 -10.70 -1.48
N ASN A 87 -2.74 -9.92 -1.94
CA ASN A 87 -2.61 -9.08 -3.14
C ASN A 87 -1.84 -7.76 -2.91
N THR A 88 -1.54 -7.44 -1.65
CA THR A 88 -0.78 -6.24 -1.22
C THR A 88 0.66 -6.55 -0.80
N LEU A 89 1.11 -7.80 -1.00
CA LEU A 89 2.38 -8.35 -0.47
C LEU A 89 3.59 -7.43 -0.67
N ARG A 90 3.75 -6.83 -1.85
CA ARG A 90 4.92 -6.01 -2.16
C ARG A 90 4.96 -4.74 -1.32
N GLY A 91 3.82 -4.06 -1.17
CA GLY A 91 3.69 -2.90 -0.30
C GLY A 91 4.03 -3.26 1.15
N ASN A 92 3.40 -4.32 1.66
CA ASN A 92 3.60 -4.79 3.03
C ASN A 92 5.08 -5.15 3.30
N SER A 93 5.74 -5.80 2.33
CA SER A 93 7.15 -6.14 2.42
C SER A 93 8.06 -4.89 2.45
N ASN A 94 7.74 -3.88 1.64
CA ASN A 94 8.49 -2.62 1.59
C ASN A 94 8.33 -1.84 2.91
N TRP A 95 7.12 -1.76 3.46
CA TRP A 95 6.87 -1.10 4.74
C TRP A 95 7.57 -1.81 5.90
N MET A 96 7.54 -3.14 5.95
CA MET A 96 8.31 -3.90 6.94
C MET A 96 9.82 -3.69 6.82
N ARG A 97 10.34 -3.55 5.60
CA ARG A 97 11.75 -3.19 5.38
C ARG A 97 12.07 -1.78 5.88
N ALA A 98 11.17 -0.82 5.67
CA ALA A 98 11.37 0.56 6.12
C ALA A 98 11.33 0.68 7.65
N ARG A 99 10.43 -0.05 8.33
CA ARG A 99 10.26 -0.03 9.80
C ARG A 99 11.49 -0.49 10.59
N ARG A 100 12.42 -1.23 9.97
CA ARG A 100 13.67 -1.66 10.63
C ARG A 100 14.49 -0.50 11.21
N GLY A 101 14.39 0.69 10.63
CA GLY A 101 15.16 1.86 11.08
C GLY A 101 14.63 2.50 12.37
N ARG A 102 13.40 2.17 12.79
CA ARG A 102 12.76 2.63 14.03
C ARG A 102 12.48 1.49 15.02
N ALA A 103 12.73 0.25 14.62
CA ALA A 103 12.40 -0.91 15.44
C ALA A 103 13.30 -0.99 16.67
N SER A 104 12.68 -1.08 17.85
CA SER A 104 13.36 -1.34 19.12
C SER A 104 12.56 -2.34 19.95
N SER A 105 13.22 -3.22 20.69
CA SER A 105 12.52 -4.18 21.55
C SER A 105 13.34 -4.46 22.79
N PRO A 106 12.80 -4.29 24.01
CA PRO A 106 13.51 -4.64 25.23
C PRO A 106 13.78 -6.14 25.35
N LEU A 107 13.01 -6.99 24.67
CA LEU A 107 13.17 -8.45 24.69
C LEU A 107 14.41 -8.92 23.91
N PHE A 108 14.80 -8.18 22.87
CA PHE A 108 15.95 -8.52 22.03
C PHE A 108 17.13 -7.57 22.21
N GLY A 109 16.93 -6.33 22.66
CA GLY A 109 17.99 -5.34 22.84
C GLY A 109 18.89 -5.23 21.60
N ASP A 110 20.21 -5.34 21.82
CA ASP A 110 21.24 -5.27 20.78
C ASP A 110 21.21 -6.45 19.79
N ASP A 111 20.43 -7.50 20.07
CA ASP A 111 20.26 -8.66 19.20
C ASP A 111 19.15 -8.48 18.17
N LEU A 112 18.29 -7.46 18.30
CA LEU A 112 17.21 -7.18 17.36
C LEU A 112 17.69 -7.07 15.89
N PRO A 113 18.83 -6.40 15.59
CA PRO A 113 19.35 -6.34 14.23
C PRO A 113 19.63 -7.71 13.59
N LYS A 114 19.89 -8.76 14.39
CA LYS A 114 20.12 -10.13 13.90
C LYS A 114 18.85 -10.78 13.34
N LEU A 115 17.68 -10.19 13.59
CA LEU A 115 16.40 -10.66 13.04
C LEU A 115 16.11 -10.09 11.65
N PHE A 116 16.80 -9.03 11.22
CA PHE A 116 16.56 -8.41 9.92
C PHE A 116 17.36 -9.09 8.78
N PRO A 117 16.76 -9.19 7.57
CA PRO A 117 15.38 -8.82 7.24
C PRO A 117 14.36 -9.83 7.80
N VAL A 118 13.27 -9.30 8.40
CA VAL A 118 12.14 -10.12 8.91
C VAL A 118 11.46 -10.85 7.76
N VAL A 119 11.13 -10.10 6.70
CA VAL A 119 10.65 -10.60 5.42
C VAL A 119 11.82 -11.26 4.69
N GLU A 120 11.87 -12.58 4.75
CA GLU A 120 12.91 -13.36 4.08
C GLU A 120 12.71 -13.35 2.55
N PRO A 121 13.79 -13.21 1.76
CA PRO A 121 13.71 -13.34 0.30
C PRO A 121 13.19 -14.73 -0.12
N HIS A 122 12.51 -14.79 -1.26
CA HIS A 122 12.03 -16.02 -1.90
C HIS A 122 10.96 -16.82 -1.14
N CYS A 123 10.40 -16.27 -0.07
CA CYS A 123 9.19 -16.80 0.57
C CYS A 123 7.96 -16.63 -0.32
N SER A 124 6.93 -17.46 -0.11
CA SER A 124 5.60 -17.17 -0.63
C SER A 124 5.00 -15.97 0.11
N ASP A 125 3.88 -15.47 -0.40
CA ASP A 125 3.03 -14.49 0.28
C ASP A 125 2.67 -14.95 1.72
N THR A 126 2.19 -16.18 1.88
CA THR A 126 1.90 -16.77 3.18
C THR A 126 3.15 -16.88 4.06
N GLY A 127 4.29 -17.29 3.48
CA GLY A 127 5.57 -17.36 4.18
C GLY A 127 6.01 -16.01 4.73
N THR A 128 5.74 -14.96 3.96
CA THR A 128 6.05 -13.59 4.32
C THR A 128 5.12 -13.08 5.42
N PHE A 129 3.83 -13.43 5.36
CA PHE A 129 2.88 -13.16 6.43
C PHE A 129 3.30 -13.83 7.75
N ASP A 130 3.59 -15.14 7.74
CA ASP A 130 4.02 -15.89 8.94
C ASP A 130 5.32 -15.35 9.53
N ASN A 131 6.25 -14.87 8.70
CA ASN A 131 7.48 -14.23 9.18
C ASN A 131 7.21 -12.95 9.98
N VAL A 132 6.23 -12.14 9.57
CA VAL A 132 5.85 -10.91 10.26
C VAL A 132 5.02 -11.22 11.50
N LEU A 133 4.13 -12.21 11.41
CA LEU A 133 3.36 -12.71 12.55
C LEU A 133 4.28 -13.26 13.66
N GLU A 134 5.24 -14.11 13.29
CA GLU A 134 6.29 -14.62 14.19
C GLU A 134 7.07 -13.48 14.83
N PHE A 135 7.44 -12.46 14.04
CA PHE A 135 8.16 -11.30 14.56
C PHE A 135 7.36 -10.53 15.60
N LEU A 136 6.09 -10.20 15.33
CA LEU A 136 5.21 -9.49 16.26
C LEU A 136 5.03 -10.28 17.58
N LEU A 137 4.77 -11.58 17.46
CA LEU A 137 4.60 -12.49 18.60
C LEU A 137 5.86 -12.55 19.46
N MET A 138 7.02 -12.79 18.85
CA MET A 138 8.29 -12.91 19.57
C MET A 138 8.73 -11.58 20.21
N THR A 139 8.21 -10.46 19.73
CA THR A 139 8.48 -9.12 20.28
C THR A 139 7.48 -8.67 21.34
N GLY A 140 6.52 -9.52 21.73
CA GLY A 140 5.70 -9.33 22.94
C GLY A 140 4.19 -9.21 22.73
N ARG A 141 3.69 -9.27 21.49
CA ARG A 141 2.25 -9.25 21.22
C ARG A 141 1.63 -10.63 21.36
N SER A 142 0.36 -10.69 21.73
CA SER A 142 -0.39 -11.95 21.65
C SER A 142 -0.65 -12.32 20.18
N LEU A 143 -0.88 -13.62 19.92
CA LEU A 143 -1.17 -14.11 18.57
C LEU A 143 -2.44 -13.47 18.01
N GLN A 144 -3.48 -13.32 18.85
CA GLN A 144 -4.76 -12.73 18.47
C GLN A 144 -4.62 -11.24 18.16
N GLU A 145 -3.91 -10.46 18.98
CA GLU A 145 -3.67 -9.03 18.73
C GLU A 145 -2.92 -8.83 17.41
N ALA A 146 -1.87 -9.64 17.16
CA ALA A 146 -1.11 -9.58 15.91
C ALA A 146 -1.98 -9.92 14.68
N ILE A 147 -2.85 -10.93 14.78
CA ILE A 147 -3.79 -11.27 13.70
C ILE A 147 -4.80 -10.13 13.45
N LEU A 148 -5.39 -9.55 14.50
CA LEU A 148 -6.36 -8.46 14.36
C LEU A 148 -5.73 -7.17 13.80
N MET A 149 -4.44 -6.94 14.07
CA MET A 149 -3.67 -5.84 13.47
C MET A 149 -3.35 -6.09 11.99
N MET A 150 -2.90 -7.30 11.63
CA MET A 150 -2.52 -7.63 10.26
C MET A 150 -3.72 -7.79 9.32
N VAL A 151 -4.84 -8.34 9.83
CA VAL A 151 -6.08 -8.58 9.08
C VAL A 151 -7.27 -7.91 9.78
N PRO A 152 -7.35 -6.56 9.75
CA PRO A 152 -8.41 -5.84 10.42
C PRO A 152 -9.73 -5.90 9.65
N GLU A 153 -10.82 -6.05 10.42
CA GLU A 153 -12.00 -5.17 10.41
C GLU A 153 -12.11 -4.15 9.27
N ALA A 154 -13.10 -4.25 8.38
CA ALA A 154 -13.58 -3.06 7.67
C ALA A 154 -14.28 -2.13 8.70
N TRP A 155 -13.59 -1.07 9.12
CA TRP A 155 -14.03 -0.19 10.23
C TRP A 155 -14.40 1.22 9.78
N GLN A 156 -13.80 1.75 8.71
CA GLN A 156 -13.92 3.17 8.33
C GLN A 156 -15.34 3.61 8.02
N LYS A 157 -16.13 2.76 7.33
CA LYS A 157 -17.51 3.05 6.92
C LYS A 157 -18.55 2.19 7.66
N HIS A 158 -18.17 1.58 8.78
CA HIS A 158 -19.06 0.71 9.55
C HIS A 158 -19.79 1.50 10.65
N GLU A 159 -20.92 2.10 10.28
CA GLU A 159 -21.67 3.02 11.16
C GLU A 159 -22.16 2.39 12.48
N SER A 160 -22.52 1.09 12.47
CA SER A 160 -22.97 0.36 13.65
C SER A 160 -21.86 -0.19 14.55
N MET A 161 -20.58 0.03 14.21
CA MET A 161 -19.47 -0.46 15.04
C MET A 161 -19.36 0.33 16.35
N PRO A 162 -19.27 -0.35 17.51
CA PRO A 162 -19.00 0.30 18.79
C PRO A 162 -17.77 1.22 18.73
N GLU A 163 -17.84 2.38 19.40
CA GLU A 163 -16.79 3.41 19.34
C GLU A 163 -15.43 2.88 19.82
N GLU A 164 -15.41 2.10 20.90
CA GLU A 164 -14.18 1.48 21.43
C GLU A 164 -13.48 0.57 20.41
N LYS A 165 -14.27 -0.25 19.70
CA LYS A 165 -13.79 -1.19 18.67
C LYS A 165 -13.30 -0.46 17.42
N ARG A 166 -14.00 0.60 17.03
CA ARG A 166 -13.57 1.47 15.92
C ARG A 166 -12.28 2.21 16.27
N ALA A 167 -12.17 2.74 17.48
CA ALA A 167 -10.95 3.40 17.96
C ALA A 167 -9.77 2.43 18.03
N PHE A 168 -10.00 1.17 18.43
CA PHE A 168 -8.98 0.11 18.39
C PHE A 168 -8.43 -0.09 16.96
N TYR A 169 -9.29 -0.33 15.97
CA TYR A 169 -8.81 -0.53 14.60
C TYR A 169 -8.20 0.73 13.97
N GLU A 170 -8.75 1.90 14.28
CA GLU A 170 -8.18 3.17 13.84
C GLU A 170 -6.77 3.38 14.42
N TYR A 171 -6.56 3.07 15.70
CA TYR A 171 -5.25 3.08 16.34
C TYR A 171 -4.26 2.16 15.61
N PHE A 172 -4.62 0.89 15.37
CA PHE A 172 -3.75 -0.04 14.66
C PHE A 172 -3.48 0.35 13.21
N SER A 173 -4.41 1.06 12.56
CA SER A 173 -4.17 1.62 11.23
C SER A 173 -3.05 2.67 11.23
N CYS A 174 -2.77 3.32 12.36
CA CYS A 174 -1.61 4.22 12.47
C CYS A 174 -0.27 3.46 12.50
N MET A 175 -0.29 2.16 12.80
CA MET A 175 0.90 1.32 12.98
C MET A 175 1.22 0.44 11.77
N MET A 176 0.18 -0.18 11.19
CA MET A 176 0.34 -1.19 10.16
C MET A 176 -0.81 -1.11 9.14
N GLU A 177 -0.44 -1.18 7.87
CA GLU A 177 -1.35 -1.37 6.75
C GLU A 177 -1.94 -2.79 6.74
N PRO A 178 -3.21 -2.96 6.36
CA PRO A 178 -3.80 -4.28 6.20
C PRO A 178 -3.05 -5.16 5.19
N TRP A 179 -2.87 -6.42 5.54
CA TRP A 179 -2.41 -7.46 4.62
C TRP A 179 -3.61 -8.00 3.83
N ASP A 180 -4.01 -7.23 2.82
CA ASP A 180 -5.24 -7.46 2.05
C ASP A 180 -5.10 -8.59 1.01
N GLY A 181 -6.26 -9.10 0.58
CA GLY A 181 -6.41 -10.20 -0.36
C GLY A 181 -7.35 -11.29 0.18
N PRO A 182 -7.84 -12.21 -0.68
CA PRO A 182 -8.65 -13.33 -0.22
C PRO A 182 -7.86 -14.14 0.79
N ALA A 183 -8.41 -14.34 1.98
CA ALA A 183 -7.71 -15.06 3.03
C ALA A 183 -8.68 -15.80 3.94
N SER A 184 -8.42 -17.09 4.12
CA SER A 184 -8.84 -17.83 5.31
C SER A 184 -7.58 -18.29 6.03
N ILE A 185 -7.27 -17.63 7.13
CA ILE A 185 -6.06 -17.86 7.92
C ILE A 185 -6.46 -18.63 9.17
N ALA A 186 -5.96 -19.85 9.32
CA ALA A 186 -5.99 -20.59 10.57
C ALA A 186 -4.66 -20.37 11.30
N PHE A 187 -4.66 -20.14 12.60
CA PHE A 187 -3.46 -19.80 13.37
C PHE A 187 -3.44 -20.48 14.74
N THR A 188 -2.24 -20.77 15.25
CA THR A 188 -2.03 -21.41 16.56
C THR A 188 -0.62 -21.16 17.10
N ASP A 189 -0.52 -21.05 18.42
CA ASP A 189 0.72 -21.11 19.21
C ASP A 189 0.78 -22.36 20.11
N GLY A 190 -0.19 -23.27 19.95
CA GLY A 190 -0.41 -24.44 20.80
C GLY A 190 -1.24 -24.18 22.06
N HIS A 191 -1.57 -22.93 22.40
CA HIS A 191 -2.52 -22.59 23.49
C HIS A 191 -3.89 -22.26 22.93
N TYR A 192 -3.89 -21.64 21.74
CA TYR A 192 -5.09 -21.32 20.99
C TYR A 192 -5.08 -22.01 19.63
N ILE A 193 -6.27 -22.31 19.11
CA ILE A 193 -6.48 -22.49 17.67
C ILE A 193 -7.56 -21.51 17.25
N GLY A 194 -7.26 -20.73 16.22
CA GLY A 194 -8.22 -19.77 15.72
C GLY A 194 -8.20 -19.66 14.21
N ALA A 195 -9.16 -18.92 13.70
CA ALA A 195 -9.21 -18.57 12.29
C ALA A 195 -9.87 -17.20 12.07
N VAL A 196 -9.37 -16.49 11.06
CA VAL A 196 -9.96 -15.25 10.56
C VAL A 196 -10.17 -15.35 9.06
N LEU A 197 -11.19 -14.65 8.58
CA LEU A 197 -11.32 -14.33 7.16
C LEU A 197 -10.78 -12.94 6.88
N ASP A 198 -10.42 -12.71 5.63
CA ASP A 198 -10.21 -11.36 5.12
C ASP A 198 -11.48 -10.50 5.30
N ARG A 199 -11.28 -9.18 5.21
CA ARG A 199 -12.33 -8.15 5.36
C ARG A 199 -13.57 -8.37 4.48
N ASN A 200 -13.42 -9.04 3.34
CA ASN A 200 -14.47 -9.28 2.36
C ASN A 200 -15.03 -10.72 2.45
N GLY A 201 -14.39 -11.60 3.24
CA GLY A 201 -14.77 -13.01 3.40
C GLY A 201 -14.74 -13.79 2.10
N LEU A 202 -13.68 -13.63 1.31
CA LEU A 202 -13.57 -14.16 -0.05
C LEU A 202 -13.26 -15.66 -0.09
N ARG A 203 -13.00 -16.29 1.07
CA ARG A 203 -12.71 -17.72 1.20
C ARG A 203 -13.70 -18.41 2.15
N PRO A 204 -14.14 -19.64 1.83
CA PRO A 204 -15.07 -20.36 2.69
C PRO A 204 -14.35 -20.97 3.89
N SER A 205 -15.01 -20.88 5.05
CA SER A 205 -14.63 -21.61 6.27
C SER A 205 -15.89 -21.98 7.06
N ARG A 206 -16.02 -23.27 7.35
CA ARG A 206 -17.17 -23.90 8.04
C ARG A 206 -16.68 -24.66 9.25
N TYR A 207 -17.49 -24.71 10.30
CA TYR A 207 -17.15 -25.48 11.49
C TYR A 207 -18.33 -26.29 12.04
N TYR A 208 -17.98 -27.36 12.74
CA TYR A 208 -18.87 -28.19 13.55
C TYR A 208 -18.37 -28.17 14.99
N ILE A 209 -19.31 -28.05 15.92
CA ILE A 209 -19.08 -28.34 17.33
C ILE A 209 -19.87 -29.60 17.63
N THR A 210 -19.23 -30.57 18.28
CA THR A 210 -19.87 -31.85 18.62
C THR A 210 -20.22 -31.95 20.11
N HIS A 211 -21.06 -32.92 20.46
CA HIS A 211 -21.44 -33.21 21.85
C HIS A 211 -20.32 -33.87 22.66
N ASP A 212 -19.28 -34.40 22.00
CA ASP A 212 -18.05 -34.91 22.62
C ASP A 212 -16.90 -33.89 22.58
N ASP A 213 -17.25 -32.60 22.62
CA ASP A 213 -16.34 -31.45 22.75
C ASP A 213 -15.23 -31.36 21.69
N ARG A 214 -15.50 -31.83 20.47
CA ARG A 214 -14.62 -31.61 19.31
C ARG A 214 -15.05 -30.41 18.51
N VAL A 215 -14.05 -29.67 18.03
CA VAL A 215 -14.21 -28.58 17.07
C VAL A 215 -13.57 -29.01 15.76
N ILE A 216 -14.37 -29.07 14.69
CA ILE A 216 -13.91 -29.46 13.36
C ILE A 216 -14.15 -28.27 12.44
N MET A 217 -13.08 -27.64 11.95
CA MET A 217 -13.15 -26.55 10.98
C MET A 217 -12.48 -26.94 9.67
N ALA A 218 -13.12 -26.61 8.55
CA ALA A 218 -12.58 -26.86 7.22
C ALA A 218 -13.12 -25.86 6.19
N SER A 219 -12.46 -25.78 5.04
CA SER A 219 -12.92 -24.96 3.91
C SER A 219 -14.25 -25.46 3.32
N GLU A 220 -14.60 -26.73 3.55
CA GLU A 220 -15.81 -27.37 3.03
C GLU A 220 -16.53 -28.17 4.12
N VAL A 221 -17.80 -28.49 3.88
CA VAL A 221 -18.61 -29.38 4.73
C VAL A 221 -18.38 -30.83 4.36
N GLY A 222 -18.45 -31.75 5.34
CA GLY A 222 -18.37 -33.20 5.07
C GLY A 222 -16.96 -33.77 4.87
N VAL A 223 -15.91 -33.03 5.27
CA VAL A 223 -14.52 -33.50 5.18
C VAL A 223 -14.18 -34.67 6.11
N LEU A 224 -14.95 -34.86 7.18
CA LEU A 224 -14.83 -35.96 8.13
C LEU A 224 -16.19 -36.63 8.33
N PRO A 225 -16.23 -37.96 8.54
CA PRO A 225 -17.46 -38.67 8.86
C PRO A 225 -17.89 -38.35 10.31
N VAL A 226 -18.84 -37.45 10.48
CA VAL A 226 -19.43 -37.08 11.78
C VAL A 226 -20.90 -37.48 11.79
N ALA A 227 -21.29 -38.33 12.74
CA ALA A 227 -22.68 -38.76 12.90
C ALA A 227 -23.58 -37.55 13.22
N PRO A 228 -24.74 -37.38 12.54
CA PRO A 228 -25.60 -36.21 12.74
C PRO A 228 -26.00 -35.94 14.20
N GLU A 229 -26.25 -37.00 14.98
CA GLU A 229 -26.59 -36.97 16.40
C GLU A 229 -25.47 -36.46 17.30
N LEU A 230 -24.21 -36.52 16.84
CA LEU A 230 -23.08 -35.94 17.56
C LEU A 230 -22.91 -34.45 17.30
N VAL A 231 -23.59 -33.87 16.30
CA VAL A 231 -23.41 -32.47 15.95
C VAL A 231 -24.26 -31.57 16.86
N LYS A 232 -23.59 -30.82 17.72
CA LYS A 232 -24.18 -29.81 18.60
C LYS A 232 -24.48 -28.51 17.87
N GLU A 233 -23.55 -28.05 17.03
CA GLU A 233 -23.67 -26.80 16.27
C GLU A 233 -22.98 -26.88 14.91
N LYS A 234 -23.52 -26.17 13.91
CA LYS A 234 -22.88 -25.94 12.61
C LYS A 234 -22.83 -24.45 12.33
N GLY A 235 -21.65 -23.95 11.96
CA GLY A 235 -21.45 -22.54 11.66
C GLY A 235 -20.56 -22.27 10.46
N ARG A 236 -20.41 -20.99 10.15
CA ARG A 236 -19.46 -20.47 9.16
C ARG A 236 -18.75 -19.25 9.71
N LEU A 237 -17.50 -19.07 9.31
CA LEU A 237 -16.82 -17.81 9.55
C LEU A 237 -17.46 -16.71 8.68
N GLN A 238 -17.50 -15.50 9.21
CA GLN A 238 -18.06 -14.32 8.56
C GLN A 238 -16.95 -13.28 8.37
N PRO A 239 -17.03 -12.42 7.34
CA PRO A 239 -16.08 -11.33 7.15
C PRO A 239 -15.87 -10.53 8.44
N GLY A 240 -14.62 -10.28 8.78
CA GLY A 240 -14.20 -9.58 10.00
C GLY A 240 -14.25 -10.39 11.30
N ARG A 241 -14.99 -11.50 11.37
CA ARG A 241 -15.07 -12.28 12.62
C ARG A 241 -13.86 -13.18 12.86
N ILE A 242 -13.43 -13.25 14.11
CA ILE A 242 -12.44 -14.20 14.63
C ILE A 242 -13.15 -15.41 15.24
N PHE A 243 -12.73 -16.59 14.83
CA PHE A 243 -13.05 -17.86 15.47
C PHE A 243 -11.87 -18.22 16.38
N LEU A 244 -12.11 -18.52 17.66
CA LEU A 244 -11.03 -18.79 18.61
C LEU A 244 -11.45 -19.84 19.63
N VAL A 245 -10.67 -20.92 19.73
CA VAL A 245 -10.77 -21.91 20.80
C VAL A 245 -9.59 -21.72 21.74
N ASP A 246 -9.88 -21.63 23.03
CA ASP A 246 -8.90 -21.60 24.12
C ASP A 246 -8.85 -22.99 24.76
N PHE A 247 -7.70 -23.66 24.67
CA PHE A 247 -7.54 -25.01 25.21
C PHE A 247 -7.39 -25.04 26.73
N GLU A 248 -6.96 -23.95 27.36
CA GLU A 248 -6.87 -23.86 28.82
C GLU A 248 -8.25 -23.64 29.44
N GLN A 249 -9.09 -22.79 28.80
CA GLN A 249 -10.48 -22.61 29.22
C GLN A 249 -11.42 -23.72 28.74
N GLY A 250 -10.99 -24.55 27.79
CA GLY A 250 -11.77 -25.66 27.23
C GLY A 250 -13.03 -25.21 26.50
N ARG A 251 -13.03 -24.03 25.87
CA ARG A 251 -14.22 -23.47 25.20
C ARG A 251 -13.90 -22.65 23.95
N LEU A 252 -14.93 -22.48 23.12
CA LEU A 252 -14.95 -21.46 22.07
C LEU A 252 -15.14 -20.09 22.71
N ILE A 253 -14.27 -19.14 22.37
CA ILE A 253 -14.37 -17.74 22.80
C ILE A 253 -15.16 -16.97 21.73
N PRO A 254 -16.28 -16.30 22.10
CA PRO A 254 -17.04 -15.46 21.17
C PRO A 254 -16.22 -14.31 20.59
N ASP A 255 -16.47 -13.98 19.31
CA ASP A 255 -15.82 -12.88 18.58
C ASP A 255 -15.83 -11.54 19.36
N GLU A 256 -17.01 -11.16 19.86
CA GLU A 256 -17.19 -9.92 20.59
C GLU A 256 -16.44 -9.92 21.93
N GLU A 257 -16.30 -11.09 22.58
CA GLU A 257 -15.52 -11.22 23.82
C GLU A 257 -14.03 -10.97 23.54
N VAL A 258 -13.47 -11.59 22.48
CA VAL A 258 -12.08 -11.39 22.07
C VAL A 258 -11.82 -9.92 21.73
N LYS A 259 -12.66 -9.33 20.89
CA LYS A 259 -12.45 -7.97 20.39
C LYS A 259 -12.69 -6.91 21.46
N HIS A 260 -13.68 -7.09 22.33
CA HIS A 260 -13.92 -6.19 23.44
C HIS A 260 -12.72 -6.19 24.40
N LEU A 261 -12.12 -7.36 24.69
CA LEU A 261 -10.93 -7.44 25.53
C LEU A 261 -9.79 -6.58 24.99
N PHE A 262 -9.47 -6.69 23.70
CA PHE A 262 -8.40 -5.89 23.08
C PHE A 262 -8.78 -4.43 22.91
N ALA A 263 -10.04 -4.12 22.57
CA ALA A 263 -10.52 -2.75 22.39
C ALA A 263 -10.57 -1.97 23.71
N ALA A 264 -10.82 -2.65 24.83
CA ALA A 264 -10.86 -2.08 26.17
C ALA A 264 -9.50 -2.08 26.89
N GLU A 265 -8.46 -2.72 26.33
CA GLU A 265 -7.14 -2.85 26.96
C GLU A 265 -6.50 -1.48 27.22
N ARG A 266 -6.74 -0.51 26.33
CA ARG A 266 -6.14 0.82 26.37
C ARG A 266 -7.15 1.88 25.94
N PRO A 267 -6.99 3.15 26.35
CA PRO A 267 -7.93 4.21 26.02
C PRO A 267 -7.68 4.76 24.59
N TYR A 268 -7.80 3.90 23.57
CA TYR A 268 -7.48 4.24 22.17
C TYR A 268 -8.24 5.47 21.66
N ALA A 269 -9.51 5.62 22.02
CA ALA A 269 -10.33 6.77 21.64
C ALA A 269 -9.79 8.09 22.22
N GLN A 270 -9.29 8.05 23.46
CA GLN A 270 -8.63 9.21 24.09
C GLN A 270 -7.33 9.53 23.35
N TRP A 271 -6.48 8.53 23.11
CA TRP A 271 -5.22 8.72 22.40
C TRP A 271 -5.41 9.32 21.01
N LEU A 272 -6.37 8.81 20.24
CA LEU A 272 -6.73 9.36 18.94
C LEU A 272 -7.17 10.83 19.06
N ARG A 273 -8.06 11.16 20.01
CA ARG A 273 -8.52 12.54 20.22
C ARG A 273 -7.40 13.50 20.61
N GLU A 274 -6.45 13.05 21.42
CA GLU A 274 -5.38 13.88 21.96
C GLU A 274 -4.20 14.06 21.00
N GLN A 275 -3.94 13.10 20.12
CA GLN A 275 -2.70 13.03 19.32
C GLN A 275 -2.93 13.17 17.82
N ARG A 276 -4.07 12.72 17.28
CA ARG A 276 -4.37 12.84 15.85
C ARG A 276 -4.41 14.31 15.43
N ILE A 277 -3.85 14.60 14.26
CA ILE A 277 -3.97 15.89 13.60
C ILE A 277 -4.89 15.70 12.41
N THR A 278 -5.93 16.52 12.28
CA THR A 278 -6.78 16.52 11.08
C THR A 278 -6.54 17.78 10.25
N LEU A 279 -6.87 17.73 8.95
CA LEU A 279 -6.69 18.87 8.06
C LEU A 279 -7.55 20.08 8.49
N GLU A 280 -8.72 19.85 9.08
CA GLU A 280 -9.62 20.93 9.52
C GLU A 280 -9.06 21.73 10.71
N GLU A 281 -8.13 21.15 11.47
CA GLU A 281 -7.44 21.86 12.56
C GLU A 281 -6.38 22.85 12.07
N LEU A 282 -6.06 22.82 10.78
CA LEU A 282 -4.99 23.59 10.17
C LEU A 282 -5.58 24.80 9.45
N ALA A 283 -5.06 25.98 9.74
CA ALA A 283 -5.42 27.17 9.00
C ALA A 283 -4.51 27.30 7.76
N PRO A 284 -5.05 27.42 6.54
CA PRO A 284 -4.29 28.06 5.48
C PRO A 284 -3.98 29.47 5.98
N LYS A 285 -2.69 29.85 6.01
CA LYS A 285 -2.36 31.28 6.17
C LYS A 285 -2.90 32.06 4.97
N ASP A 286 -2.72 33.38 4.95
CA ASP A 286 -3.10 34.28 3.83
C ASP A 286 -2.27 34.02 2.55
N GLU A 287 -2.19 32.77 2.10
CA GLU A 287 -1.61 32.37 0.82
C GLU A 287 -2.62 32.65 -0.29
N PRO A 288 -2.17 33.11 -1.46
CA PRO A 288 -3.05 33.35 -2.60
C PRO A 288 -3.70 32.04 -3.05
N HIS A 289 -4.92 32.13 -3.59
CA HIS A 289 -5.68 31.00 -4.14
C HIS A 289 -4.89 30.17 -5.18
N GLY A 290 -3.87 30.79 -5.80
CA GLY A 290 -2.90 30.09 -6.65
C GLY A 290 -3.38 29.93 -8.09
N PHE A 291 -4.04 30.95 -8.64
CA PHE A 291 -4.48 30.99 -10.03
C PHE A 291 -3.72 32.08 -10.80
N TYR A 292 -2.96 31.68 -11.83
CA TYR A 292 -2.11 32.57 -12.62
C TYR A 292 -2.43 32.45 -14.13
N PRO A 293 -3.53 33.06 -14.61
CA PRO A 293 -4.00 32.89 -15.98
C PRO A 293 -2.99 33.34 -17.03
N GLU A 294 -2.22 34.40 -16.76
CA GLU A 294 -1.24 34.98 -17.71
C GLU A 294 -0.11 34.02 -18.10
N THR A 295 0.23 33.06 -17.24
CA THR A 295 1.31 32.08 -17.48
C THR A 295 0.78 30.65 -17.63
N LEU A 296 -0.54 30.47 -17.54
CA LEU A 296 -1.18 29.16 -17.48
C LEU A 296 -0.91 28.34 -18.75
N LEU A 297 -1.09 28.94 -19.94
CA LEU A 297 -0.90 28.24 -21.21
C LEU A 297 0.54 27.71 -21.37
N GLN A 298 1.54 28.54 -21.05
CA GLN A 298 2.96 28.17 -21.13
C GLN A 298 3.29 27.01 -20.19
N ARG A 299 2.81 27.07 -18.94
CA ARG A 299 2.99 26.00 -17.96
C ARG A 299 2.29 24.72 -18.41
N MET A 300 1.03 24.81 -18.86
CA MET A 300 0.27 23.68 -19.41
C MET A 300 1.02 22.98 -20.55
N GLN A 301 1.54 23.75 -21.52
CA GLN A 301 2.33 23.21 -22.63
C GLN A 301 3.62 22.53 -22.14
N ALA A 302 4.34 23.15 -21.20
CA ALA A 302 5.57 22.58 -20.64
C ALA A 302 5.34 21.26 -19.88
N PHE A 303 4.19 21.12 -19.19
CA PHE A 303 3.76 19.87 -18.55
C PHE A 303 3.05 18.89 -19.50
N GLY A 304 2.92 19.22 -20.78
CA GLY A 304 2.34 18.36 -21.81
C GLY A 304 0.81 18.25 -21.79
N TYR A 305 0.10 19.24 -21.26
CA TYR A 305 -1.35 19.35 -21.45
C TYR A 305 -1.62 19.62 -22.93
N THR A 306 -2.57 18.87 -23.48
CA THR A 306 -3.06 19.07 -24.85
C THR A 306 -4.54 19.42 -24.85
N THR A 307 -5.03 19.88 -25.99
CA THR A 307 -6.48 20.09 -26.20
C THR A 307 -7.26 18.82 -25.94
N GLU A 308 -6.74 17.66 -26.35
CA GLU A 308 -7.33 16.34 -26.10
C GLU A 308 -7.39 16.02 -24.60
N THR A 309 -6.34 16.37 -23.85
CA THR A 309 -6.33 16.20 -22.38
C THR A 309 -7.46 17.02 -21.76
N MET A 310 -7.69 18.25 -22.21
CA MET A 310 -8.79 19.07 -21.71
C MET A 310 -10.15 18.51 -22.12
N GLN A 311 -10.36 18.26 -23.41
CA GLN A 311 -11.67 17.90 -23.97
C GLN A 311 -12.13 16.48 -23.63
N PHE A 312 -11.22 15.50 -23.63
CA PHE A 312 -11.56 14.09 -23.45
C PHE A 312 -11.26 13.56 -22.05
N MET A 313 -10.34 14.21 -21.31
CA MET A 313 -9.98 13.76 -19.96
C MET A 313 -10.56 14.67 -18.86
N LEU A 314 -10.15 15.94 -18.80
CA LEU A 314 -10.46 16.79 -17.63
C LEU A 314 -11.90 17.31 -17.59
N LEU A 315 -12.42 17.86 -18.69
CA LEU A 315 -13.80 18.37 -18.73
C LEU A 315 -14.84 17.25 -18.50
N PRO A 316 -14.74 16.07 -19.15
CA PRO A 316 -15.68 14.98 -18.90
C PRO A 316 -15.59 14.43 -17.48
N MET A 317 -14.39 14.40 -16.90
CA MET A 317 -14.16 13.93 -15.52
C MET A 317 -15.00 14.73 -14.52
N ILE A 318 -15.03 16.05 -14.67
CA ILE A 318 -15.87 16.93 -13.85
C ILE A 318 -17.34 16.80 -14.20
N GLN A 319 -17.71 16.88 -15.49
CA GLN A 319 -19.12 16.86 -15.89
C GLN A 319 -19.82 15.57 -15.45
N GLN A 320 -19.16 14.42 -15.61
CA GLN A 320 -19.70 13.10 -15.29
C GLN A 320 -19.40 12.66 -13.84
N ALA A 321 -18.53 13.38 -13.11
CA ALA A 321 -18.08 13.05 -11.76
C ALA A 321 -17.54 11.61 -11.64
N ARG A 322 -16.82 11.14 -12.67
CA ARG A 322 -16.18 9.82 -12.77
C ARG A 322 -15.03 9.86 -13.75
N ASP A 323 -14.16 8.85 -13.70
CA ASP A 323 -13.15 8.58 -14.72
C ASP A 323 -13.81 8.53 -16.13
N PRO A 324 -13.32 9.31 -17.11
CA PRO A 324 -13.91 9.40 -18.45
C PRO A 324 -14.06 8.04 -19.13
N VAL A 325 -15.10 7.90 -19.96
CA VAL A 325 -15.41 6.66 -20.68
C VAL A 325 -15.20 6.89 -22.18
N GLY A 326 -14.46 5.97 -22.80
CA GLY A 326 -14.31 5.85 -24.25
C GLY A 326 -14.63 4.43 -24.74
N SER A 327 -14.48 4.18 -26.03
CA SER A 327 -14.63 2.87 -26.68
C SER A 327 -13.48 2.61 -27.64
N MET A 328 -13.45 1.40 -28.25
CA MET A 328 -12.36 0.89 -29.10
C MET A 328 -11.08 0.53 -28.33
N GLY A 329 -10.15 -0.13 -29.02
CA GLY A 329 -8.82 -0.43 -28.49
C GLY A 329 -7.88 0.78 -28.57
N ASN A 330 -6.80 0.76 -27.79
CA ASN A 330 -5.72 1.73 -27.93
C ASN A 330 -4.82 1.32 -29.12
N ASP A 331 -4.89 2.06 -30.21
CA ASP A 331 -4.12 1.86 -31.44
C ASP A 331 -2.84 2.72 -31.48
N SER A 332 -2.58 3.50 -30.44
CA SER A 332 -1.34 4.28 -30.32
C SER A 332 -0.13 3.36 -30.11
N ALA A 333 1.02 3.78 -30.66
CA ALA A 333 2.29 3.11 -30.41
C ALA A 333 2.59 3.05 -28.89
N LEU A 334 3.27 1.98 -28.47
CA LEU A 334 3.83 1.92 -27.12
C LEU A 334 4.72 3.13 -26.87
N ALA A 335 4.79 3.60 -25.63
CA ALA A 335 5.47 4.85 -25.31
C ALA A 335 6.93 4.87 -25.79
N CYS A 336 7.65 3.77 -25.56
CA CYS A 336 9.03 3.56 -26.00
C CYS A 336 9.22 3.46 -27.54
N LEU A 337 8.15 3.37 -28.32
CA LEU A 337 8.15 3.29 -29.78
C LEU A 337 7.55 4.56 -30.43
N SER A 338 7.16 5.56 -29.64
CA SER A 338 6.53 6.77 -30.14
C SER A 338 7.58 7.81 -30.55
N ASP A 339 7.33 8.51 -31.67
CA ASP A 339 8.16 9.66 -32.08
C ASP A 339 7.81 10.96 -31.31
N GLN A 340 6.67 10.95 -30.60
CA GLN A 340 6.19 12.06 -29.79
C GLN A 340 6.73 11.95 -28.36
N PRO A 341 7.03 13.07 -27.68
CA PRO A 341 7.58 13.03 -26.33
C PRO A 341 6.53 12.54 -25.32
N ARG A 342 6.61 11.27 -24.91
CA ARG A 342 5.62 10.63 -24.02
C ARG A 342 5.91 10.95 -22.56
N MET A 343 4.87 10.97 -21.73
CA MET A 343 5.07 11.15 -20.29
C MET A 343 5.53 9.84 -19.66
N ILE A 344 6.29 9.91 -18.57
CA ILE A 344 6.77 8.72 -17.87
C ILE A 344 5.62 7.81 -17.41
N TYR A 345 4.44 8.36 -17.14
CA TYR A 345 3.23 7.60 -16.77
C TYR A 345 2.82 6.60 -17.86
N ASP A 346 3.03 6.92 -19.15
CA ASP A 346 2.62 6.08 -20.27
C ASP A 346 3.37 4.74 -20.35
N TYR A 347 4.57 4.69 -19.76
CA TYR A 347 5.42 3.51 -19.70
C TYR A 347 4.93 2.47 -18.69
N PHE A 348 3.96 2.83 -17.83
CA PHE A 348 3.40 1.92 -16.85
C PHE A 348 2.04 1.39 -17.28
N LYS A 349 1.79 0.13 -16.95
CA LYS A 349 0.49 -0.54 -17.12
C LYS A 349 0.01 -1.01 -15.76
N GLN A 350 -1.25 -0.73 -15.45
CA GLN A 350 -1.90 -1.18 -14.22
C GLN A 350 -1.96 -2.71 -14.22
N LEU A 351 -1.44 -3.32 -13.16
CA LEU A 351 -1.69 -4.73 -12.92
C LEU A 351 -3.14 -4.93 -12.50
N PHE A 352 -3.68 -6.11 -12.81
CA PHE A 352 -5.03 -6.51 -12.40
C PHE A 352 -5.04 -7.99 -12.07
N ALA A 353 -5.94 -8.37 -11.18
CA ALA A 353 -6.07 -9.74 -10.73
C ALA A 353 -6.73 -10.60 -11.81
N GLN A 354 -6.20 -11.81 -12.00
CA GLN A 354 -6.78 -12.81 -12.88
C GLN A 354 -6.63 -14.18 -12.22
N VAL A 355 -7.75 -14.88 -12.00
CA VAL A 355 -7.83 -16.25 -11.46
C VAL A 355 -7.37 -16.40 -10.00
N THR A 356 -6.16 -15.93 -9.65
CA THR A 356 -5.53 -16.08 -8.32
C THR A 356 -6.32 -15.42 -7.20
N ASN A 357 -6.87 -14.24 -7.47
CA ASN A 357 -7.73 -13.49 -6.58
C ASN A 357 -8.80 -12.74 -7.39
N PRO A 358 -9.99 -12.48 -6.81
CA PRO A 358 -11.03 -11.71 -7.47
C PRO A 358 -10.78 -10.19 -7.35
N ALA A 359 -11.26 -9.45 -8.35
CA ALA A 359 -11.45 -8.01 -8.24
C ALA A 359 -12.66 -7.69 -7.35
N ILE A 360 -12.71 -6.47 -6.80
CA ILE A 360 -13.82 -5.95 -5.99
C ILE A 360 -14.76 -5.11 -6.85
N ASP A 361 -16.05 -5.06 -6.52
CA ASP A 361 -16.96 -4.06 -7.11
C ASP A 361 -16.87 -2.75 -6.35
N SER A 362 -16.09 -1.79 -6.86
CA SER A 362 -15.85 -0.50 -6.21
C SER A 362 -17.09 0.40 -6.07
N ILE A 363 -18.24 -0.01 -6.60
CA ILE A 363 -19.51 0.72 -6.50
C ILE A 363 -20.43 0.01 -5.50
N ARG A 364 -20.62 -1.30 -5.65
CA ARG A 364 -21.54 -2.08 -4.80
C ARG A 364 -20.94 -2.45 -3.45
N GLU A 365 -19.62 -2.58 -3.38
CA GLU A 365 -18.87 -2.97 -2.19
C GLU A 365 -18.04 -1.78 -1.66
N GLU A 366 -18.49 -0.55 -1.90
CA GLU A 366 -17.76 0.66 -1.51
C GLU A 366 -17.55 0.78 0.02
N VAL A 367 -18.36 0.07 0.82
CA VAL A 367 -18.32 0.05 2.30
C VAL A 367 -17.04 -0.57 2.85
N VAL A 368 -16.41 -1.50 2.11
CA VAL A 368 -15.15 -2.13 2.53
C VAL A 368 -13.92 -1.37 2.04
N MET A 369 -14.11 -0.35 1.20
CA MET A 369 -13.04 0.43 0.58
C MET A 369 -12.84 1.79 1.25
N SER A 370 -11.58 2.25 1.31
CA SER A 370 -11.25 3.57 1.84
C SER A 370 -10.07 4.22 1.11
N LEU A 371 -10.19 5.54 0.91
CA LEU A 371 -9.10 6.42 0.46
C LEU A 371 -8.47 7.22 1.61
N GLU A 372 -9.03 7.11 2.81
CA GLU A 372 -8.49 7.75 4.01
C GLU A 372 -7.15 7.11 4.38
N CYS A 373 -6.16 7.94 4.73
CA CYS A 373 -4.84 7.47 5.09
C CYS A 373 -4.19 8.37 6.15
N TYR A 374 -3.43 7.75 7.05
CA TYR A 374 -2.52 8.45 7.94
C TYR A 374 -1.19 8.74 7.24
N VAL A 375 -0.72 9.97 7.40
CA VAL A 375 0.50 10.52 6.79
C VAL A 375 1.46 10.98 7.88
N GLY A 376 2.76 10.97 7.56
CA GLY A 376 3.83 11.43 8.45
C GLY A 376 4.48 10.30 9.23
N PRO A 377 5.33 10.66 10.21
CA PRO A 377 6.23 9.74 10.89
C PRO A 377 5.49 8.61 11.60
N GLU A 378 5.99 7.39 11.47
CA GLU A 378 5.60 6.23 12.26
C GLU A 378 6.50 6.08 13.49
N GLN A 379 5.93 5.53 14.55
CA GLN A 379 6.64 5.15 15.76
C GLN A 379 7.15 3.71 15.67
N ASN A 380 7.75 3.22 16.76
CA ASN A 380 8.22 1.84 16.86
C ASN A 380 7.05 0.85 16.83
N LEU A 381 6.93 0.07 15.75
CA LEU A 381 5.88 -0.94 15.56
C LEU A 381 5.69 -1.91 16.75
N LEU A 382 6.77 -2.16 17.49
CA LEU A 382 6.84 -3.15 18.55
C LEU A 382 6.29 -2.65 19.89
N ASP A 383 6.09 -1.35 20.04
CA ASP A 383 5.51 -0.75 21.25
C ASP A 383 4.05 -0.37 21.02
N VAL A 384 3.31 -0.10 22.11
CA VAL A 384 1.96 0.46 22.04
C VAL A 384 1.90 1.71 22.90
N THR A 385 1.86 2.86 22.24
CA THR A 385 1.92 4.18 22.88
C THR A 385 0.96 5.18 22.21
N PRO A 386 0.51 6.24 22.90
CA PRO A 386 -0.33 7.27 22.32
C PRO A 386 0.32 7.99 21.12
N GLU A 387 1.65 8.12 21.08
CA GLU A 387 2.39 8.81 20.03
C GLU A 387 2.25 8.17 18.65
N HIS A 388 1.79 6.91 18.58
CA HIS A 388 1.44 6.27 17.30
C HIS A 388 0.32 7.02 16.58
N CYS A 389 -0.59 7.64 17.31
CA CYS A 389 -1.67 8.47 16.77
C CYS A 389 -1.21 9.87 16.38
N HIS A 390 0.04 10.27 16.66
CA HIS A 390 0.58 11.60 16.34
C HIS A 390 0.92 11.73 14.86
N ARG A 391 -0.10 11.53 14.03
CA ARG A 391 -0.07 11.46 12.57
C ARG A 391 -1.17 12.35 11.98
N LEU A 392 -0.96 12.76 10.74
CA LEU A 392 -1.93 13.55 9.99
C LEU A 392 -2.94 12.61 9.33
N LEU A 393 -4.22 12.74 9.70
CA LEU A 393 -5.32 12.08 9.01
C LEU A 393 -5.66 12.85 7.74
N VAL A 394 -5.51 12.18 6.59
CA VAL A 394 -5.87 12.72 5.28
C VAL A 394 -7.06 11.92 4.74
N PRO A 395 -8.29 12.50 4.73
CA PRO A 395 -9.48 11.81 4.26
C PRO A 395 -9.48 11.52 2.75
N HIS A 396 -8.72 12.31 1.99
CA HIS A 396 -8.69 12.24 0.53
C HIS A 396 -7.28 12.50 0.00
N PRO A 397 -6.74 11.65 -0.90
CA PRO A 397 -5.35 11.76 -1.35
C PRO A 397 -5.08 12.99 -2.22
N ILE A 398 -6.12 13.54 -2.84
CA ILE A 398 -6.02 14.81 -3.59
C ILE A 398 -6.30 15.97 -2.64
N LEU A 399 -5.29 16.83 -2.46
CA LEU A 399 -5.32 18.02 -1.62
C LEU A 399 -5.73 19.27 -2.42
N THR A 400 -6.49 20.16 -1.80
CA THR A 400 -6.71 21.53 -2.34
C THR A 400 -5.47 22.40 -2.16
N ASN A 401 -5.43 23.57 -2.82
CA ASN A 401 -4.33 24.51 -2.66
C ASN A 401 -4.27 25.04 -1.22
N GLU A 402 -5.42 25.25 -0.59
CA GLU A 402 -5.56 25.70 0.79
C GLU A 402 -5.10 24.61 1.78
N GLU A 403 -5.49 23.35 1.56
CA GLU A 403 -5.00 22.21 2.35
C GLU A 403 -3.47 22.10 2.23
N LEU A 404 -2.89 22.22 1.03
CA LEU A 404 -1.44 22.21 0.84
C LEU A 404 -0.75 23.38 1.55
N ALA A 405 -1.29 24.60 1.42
CA ALA A 405 -0.76 25.80 2.08
C ALA A 405 -0.74 25.65 3.60
N ALA A 406 -1.80 25.05 4.17
CA ALA A 406 -1.88 24.75 5.60
C ALA A 406 -0.79 23.75 6.03
N LEU A 407 -0.46 22.77 5.19
CA LEU A 407 0.64 21.83 5.43
C LEU A 407 2.03 22.47 5.28
N GLU A 408 2.22 23.38 4.33
CA GLU A 408 3.49 24.09 4.14
C GLU A 408 3.87 24.89 5.40
N HIS A 409 2.89 25.50 6.05
CA HIS A 409 3.06 26.29 7.28
C HIS A 409 2.81 25.51 8.58
N MET A 410 2.76 24.18 8.50
CA MET A 410 2.48 23.32 9.64
C MET A 410 3.49 23.53 10.76
N THR A 411 2.99 23.90 11.94
CA THR A 411 3.75 24.00 13.20
C THR A 411 3.05 23.30 14.37
N LYS A 412 1.90 22.68 14.10
CA LYS A 412 1.06 22.02 15.11
C LYS A 412 1.85 20.90 15.77
N ARG A 413 1.91 20.92 17.12
CA ARG A 413 2.51 19.85 17.93
C ARG A 413 3.92 19.45 17.45
N GLY A 414 4.73 20.44 17.10
CA GLY A 414 6.14 20.25 16.71
C GLY A 414 6.36 19.74 15.28
N TRP A 415 5.31 19.56 14.48
CA TRP A 415 5.46 19.23 13.06
C TRP A 415 6.15 20.35 12.31
N LYS A 416 6.96 19.96 11.33
CA LYS A 416 7.66 20.88 10.44
C LYS A 416 7.61 20.32 9.03
N THR A 417 7.40 21.22 8.08
CA THR A 417 7.36 20.88 6.66
C THR A 417 8.53 21.53 5.92
N LYS A 418 9.21 20.75 5.08
CA LYS A 418 10.25 21.24 4.17
C LYS A 418 9.76 21.16 2.74
N LYS A 419 9.70 22.30 2.04
CA LYS A 419 9.50 22.32 0.59
C LYS A 419 10.83 22.04 -0.12
N ILE A 420 10.81 21.09 -1.04
CA ILE A 420 11.93 20.68 -1.88
C ILE A 420 11.56 20.97 -3.33
N ASP A 421 12.35 21.81 -3.97
CA ASP A 421 12.19 22.15 -5.38
C ASP A 421 12.60 20.97 -6.26
N ILE A 422 11.67 20.42 -7.06
CA ILE A 422 11.92 19.33 -8.01
C ILE A 422 12.12 19.84 -9.45
N THR A 423 12.66 21.04 -9.62
CA THR A 423 13.08 21.60 -10.91
C THR A 423 14.62 21.67 -11.04
N PHE A 424 15.14 21.78 -12.26
CA PHE A 424 16.57 21.91 -12.57
C PHE A 424 16.84 22.99 -13.63
N ASP A 425 18.07 23.49 -13.69
CA ASP A 425 18.43 24.55 -14.63
C ASP A 425 18.45 24.01 -16.07
N ARG A 426 17.73 24.69 -16.96
CA ARG A 426 17.66 24.33 -18.39
C ARG A 426 19.04 24.25 -19.05
N ALA A 427 20.00 25.06 -18.62
CA ALA A 427 21.36 25.09 -19.14
C ALA A 427 22.15 23.80 -18.86
N GLU A 428 21.73 23.01 -17.85
CA GLU A 428 22.36 21.71 -17.55
C GLU A 428 22.01 20.63 -18.59
N GLY A 429 21.05 20.89 -19.47
CA GLY A 429 20.63 19.96 -20.51
C GLY A 429 20.19 18.61 -19.93
N LYS A 430 20.51 17.52 -20.64
CA LYS A 430 20.07 16.17 -20.24
C LYS A 430 20.63 15.72 -18.89
N ALA A 431 21.86 16.13 -18.56
CA ALA A 431 22.52 15.78 -17.32
C ALA A 431 21.85 16.41 -16.07
N GLY A 432 21.05 17.46 -16.27
CA GLY A 432 20.31 18.10 -15.18
C GLY A 432 19.30 17.16 -14.50
N LEU A 433 18.72 16.21 -15.24
CA LEU A 433 17.74 15.26 -14.68
C LEU A 433 18.33 14.39 -13.56
N THR A 434 19.44 13.71 -13.84
CA THR A 434 20.05 12.77 -12.88
C THR A 434 20.63 13.52 -11.67
N LYS A 435 21.31 14.65 -11.91
CA LYS A 435 21.79 15.53 -10.84
C LYS A 435 20.67 16.04 -9.94
N ALA A 436 19.53 16.41 -10.53
CA ALA A 436 18.38 16.84 -9.76
C ALA A 436 17.81 15.71 -8.91
N LEU A 437 17.69 14.49 -9.43
CA LEU A 437 17.23 13.35 -8.65
C LEU A 437 18.16 13.06 -7.45
N ASP A 438 19.47 13.09 -7.65
CA ASP A 438 20.45 12.93 -6.56
C ASP A 438 20.30 14.03 -5.50
N ARG A 439 20.18 15.30 -5.93
CA ARG A 439 19.95 16.45 -5.06
C ARG A 439 18.67 16.29 -4.24
N ILE A 440 17.54 15.98 -4.89
CA ILE A 440 16.23 15.83 -4.25
C ILE A 440 16.27 14.70 -3.21
N CYS A 441 16.94 13.58 -3.51
CA CYS A 441 17.11 12.48 -2.55
C CYS A 441 17.94 12.89 -1.34
N ALA A 442 19.04 13.62 -1.55
CA ALA A 442 19.90 14.12 -0.48
C ALA A 442 19.18 15.16 0.40
N GLU A 443 18.44 16.10 -0.20
CA GLU A 443 17.64 17.10 0.53
C GLU A 443 16.53 16.44 1.35
N ALA A 444 15.87 15.41 0.82
CA ALA A 444 14.84 14.66 1.55
C ALA A 444 15.43 13.89 2.74
N GLU A 445 16.62 13.31 2.58
CA GLU A 445 17.33 12.66 3.68
C GLU A 445 17.78 13.65 4.75
N ALA A 446 18.36 14.79 4.35
CA ALA A 446 18.76 15.86 5.26
C ALA A 446 17.56 16.43 6.03
N ALA A 447 16.39 16.56 5.39
CA ALA A 447 15.17 17.00 6.07
C ALA A 447 14.79 16.07 7.24
N ILE A 448 14.99 14.76 7.10
CA ILE A 448 14.75 13.81 8.20
C ILE A 448 15.74 14.04 9.34
N ASP A 449 17.02 14.22 9.00
CA ASP A 449 18.08 14.45 9.98
C ASP A 449 17.87 15.79 10.73
N ASP A 450 17.27 16.77 10.07
CA ASP A 450 16.84 18.07 10.63
C ASP A 450 15.48 18.01 11.38
N ASN A 451 14.91 16.81 11.56
CA ASN A 451 13.63 16.54 12.24
C ASN A 451 12.39 17.17 11.56
N TYR A 452 12.36 17.25 10.23
CA TYR A 452 11.14 17.54 9.49
C TYR A 452 10.23 16.30 9.45
N THR A 453 8.94 16.50 9.70
CA THR A 453 7.93 15.43 9.70
C THR A 453 7.27 15.26 8.34
N LEU A 454 7.34 16.29 7.49
CA LEU A 454 6.80 16.31 6.13
C LEU A 454 7.81 16.95 5.17
N ILE A 455 7.85 16.42 3.94
CA ILE A 455 8.39 17.12 2.78
C ILE A 455 7.29 17.37 1.76
N ILE A 456 7.37 18.52 1.09
CA ILE A 456 6.58 18.83 -0.11
C ILE A 456 7.53 18.83 -1.30
N LEU A 457 7.40 17.86 -2.19
CA LEU A 457 8.09 17.87 -3.48
C LEU A 457 7.30 18.78 -4.42
N SER A 458 7.91 19.86 -4.92
CA SER A 458 7.19 20.91 -5.67
C SER A 458 7.84 21.25 -7.00
N ASP A 459 7.06 21.16 -8.09
CA ASP A 459 7.45 21.63 -9.43
C ASP A 459 6.96 23.06 -9.75
N ARG A 460 6.45 23.78 -8.74
CA ARG A 460 5.89 25.15 -8.88
C ARG A 460 6.89 26.16 -9.46
N ASN A 461 8.20 25.94 -9.27
CA ASN A 461 9.28 26.81 -9.75
C ASN A 461 9.59 26.66 -11.25
N ILE A 462 8.77 25.93 -12.02
CA ILE A 462 8.91 25.85 -13.47
C ILE A 462 8.87 27.25 -14.11
N GLY A 463 9.73 27.47 -15.09
CA GLY A 463 9.85 28.75 -15.78
C GLY A 463 10.80 28.68 -16.96
N GLN A 464 11.07 29.80 -17.63
CA GLN A 464 11.89 29.84 -18.86
C GLN A 464 13.23 29.09 -18.75
N ASP A 465 13.88 29.19 -17.58
CA ASP A 465 15.21 28.62 -17.28
C ASP A 465 15.15 27.44 -16.30
N ARG A 466 13.95 27.03 -15.87
CA ARG A 466 13.72 26.00 -14.85
C ARG A 466 12.84 24.88 -15.41
N VAL A 467 13.42 23.71 -15.63
CA VAL A 467 12.74 22.52 -16.14
C VAL A 467 12.24 21.68 -14.99
N ALA A 468 10.96 21.31 -14.98
CA ALA A 468 10.42 20.40 -13.98
C ALA A 468 10.91 18.96 -14.20
N VAL A 469 11.43 18.33 -13.15
CA VAL A 469 11.59 16.87 -13.12
C VAL A 469 10.20 16.26 -13.12
N SER A 470 10.01 15.12 -13.78
CA SER A 470 8.74 14.40 -13.68
C SER A 470 8.45 14.08 -12.21
N SER A 471 7.25 14.42 -11.77
CA SER A 471 6.80 14.21 -10.40
C SER A 471 6.86 12.73 -10.00
N LEU A 472 6.63 11.82 -10.94
CA LEU A 472 6.73 10.38 -10.72
C LEU A 472 8.19 9.91 -10.50
N LEU A 473 9.14 10.43 -11.29
CA LEU A 473 10.56 10.12 -11.11
C LEU A 473 11.07 10.65 -9.77
N ALA A 474 10.76 11.90 -9.43
CA ALA A 474 11.18 12.50 -8.16
C ALA A 474 10.59 11.76 -6.95
N THR A 475 9.29 11.49 -6.96
CA THR A 475 8.60 10.76 -5.87
C THR A 475 9.18 9.37 -5.69
N GLY A 476 9.31 8.61 -6.79
CA GLY A 476 9.83 7.25 -6.77
C GLY A 476 11.28 7.19 -6.29
N ALA A 477 12.15 8.09 -6.79
CA ALA A 477 13.54 8.17 -6.37
C ALA A 477 13.67 8.42 -4.87
N VAL A 478 12.95 9.42 -4.33
CA VAL A 478 12.96 9.74 -2.89
C VAL A 478 12.41 8.57 -2.07
N HIS A 479 11.26 8.01 -2.46
CA HIS A 479 10.64 6.90 -1.72
C HIS A 479 11.59 5.70 -1.60
N HIS A 480 12.20 5.27 -2.71
CA HIS A 480 13.11 4.13 -2.74
C HIS A 480 14.45 4.43 -2.08
N HIS A 481 14.99 5.64 -2.21
CA HIS A 481 16.18 6.08 -1.48
C HIS A 481 15.97 5.96 0.03
N LEU A 482 14.86 6.52 0.53
CA LEU A 482 14.54 6.49 1.96
C LEU A 482 14.23 5.07 2.47
N ILE A 483 13.67 4.17 1.65
CA ILE A 483 13.52 2.75 2.01
C ILE A 483 14.89 2.09 2.17
N ARG A 484 15.83 2.33 1.24
CA ARG A 484 17.18 1.76 1.32
C ARG A 484 17.90 2.21 2.59
N GLN A 485 17.77 3.49 2.95
CA GLN A 485 18.32 4.06 4.19
C GLN A 485 17.53 3.72 5.46
N ALA A 486 16.40 2.99 5.35
CA ALA A 486 15.49 2.72 6.48
C ALA A 486 14.96 4.00 7.17
N LYS A 487 14.83 5.07 6.40
CA LYS A 487 14.33 6.38 6.86
C LYS A 487 12.90 6.69 6.35
N ARG A 488 12.33 5.92 5.42
CA ARG A 488 11.02 6.25 4.79
C ARG A 488 9.85 6.38 5.78
N THR A 489 9.84 5.63 6.87
CA THR A 489 8.76 5.73 7.89
C THR A 489 8.84 7.00 8.72
N GLN A 490 9.90 7.80 8.60
CA GLN A 490 10.14 8.96 9.47
C GLN A 490 9.62 10.26 8.89
N ILE A 491 9.10 10.25 7.65
CA ILE A 491 8.64 11.46 6.96
C ILE A 491 7.45 11.17 6.05
N GLY A 492 6.52 12.12 5.94
CA GLY A 492 5.49 12.11 4.90
C GLY A 492 5.96 12.80 3.62
N ILE A 493 5.56 12.29 2.46
CA ILE A 493 5.88 12.83 1.14
C ILE A 493 4.60 13.37 0.51
N ILE A 494 4.45 14.70 0.51
CA ILE A 494 3.38 15.39 -0.19
C ILE A 494 3.93 15.88 -1.54
N LEU A 495 3.10 15.84 -2.57
CA LEU A 495 3.48 16.29 -3.90
C LEU A 495 2.65 17.51 -4.31
N GLU A 496 3.30 18.61 -4.68
CA GLU A 496 2.72 19.75 -5.38
C GLU A 496 3.13 19.67 -6.85
N SER A 497 2.20 19.28 -7.73
CA SER A 497 2.51 18.90 -9.11
C SER A 497 1.64 19.62 -10.13
N GLY A 498 2.31 20.19 -11.14
CA GLY A 498 1.69 20.64 -12.37
C GLY A 498 1.55 19.52 -13.41
N GLU A 499 2.18 18.36 -13.21
CA GLU A 499 2.14 17.23 -14.15
C GLU A 499 0.91 16.32 -13.93
N ALA A 500 0.53 16.10 -12.66
CA ALA A 500 -0.54 15.16 -12.27
C ALA A 500 -1.94 15.68 -12.63
N ARG A 501 -2.71 14.90 -13.39
CA ARG A 501 -4.05 15.33 -13.88
C ARG A 501 -5.04 14.20 -14.16
N GLU A 502 -4.56 12.99 -14.43
CA GLU A 502 -5.39 11.83 -14.71
C GLU A 502 -5.42 10.85 -13.53
N VAL A 503 -6.48 10.04 -13.44
CA VAL A 503 -6.61 8.96 -12.43
C VAL A 503 -5.37 8.06 -12.44
N HIS A 504 -4.86 7.73 -13.64
CA HIS A 504 -3.66 6.90 -13.75
C HIS A 504 -2.42 7.54 -13.13
N HIS A 505 -2.24 8.85 -13.29
CA HIS A 505 -1.11 9.58 -12.71
C HIS A 505 -1.18 9.53 -11.19
N HIS A 506 -2.35 9.81 -10.61
CA HIS A 506 -2.57 9.76 -9.16
C HIS A 506 -2.30 8.37 -8.58
N CYS A 507 -2.80 7.32 -9.24
CA CYS A 507 -2.53 5.95 -8.82
C CYS A 507 -1.04 5.59 -8.87
N LEU A 508 -0.31 6.03 -9.91
CA LEU A 508 1.14 5.81 -10.00
C LEU A 508 1.88 6.54 -8.88
N LEU A 509 1.59 7.82 -8.67
CA LEU A 509 2.25 8.64 -7.65
C LEU A 509 2.08 8.06 -6.24
N ILE A 510 0.86 7.66 -5.86
CA ILE A 510 0.61 6.98 -4.58
C ILE A 510 1.25 5.58 -4.56
N GLY A 511 1.14 4.83 -5.65
CA GLY A 511 1.71 3.48 -5.77
C GLY A 511 3.23 3.44 -5.65
N TYR A 512 3.91 4.56 -5.92
CA TYR A 512 5.36 4.77 -5.78
C TYR A 512 5.74 5.69 -4.61
N GLY A 513 4.82 5.95 -3.68
CA GLY A 513 5.15 6.41 -2.33
C GLY A 513 4.78 7.84 -1.97
N ALA A 514 4.04 8.57 -2.81
CA ALA A 514 3.37 9.80 -2.38
C ALA A 514 2.31 9.49 -1.32
N ASP A 515 2.22 10.34 -0.30
CA ASP A 515 1.22 10.26 0.75
C ASP A 515 -0.05 11.06 0.41
N ALA A 516 0.12 12.20 -0.28
CA ALA A 516 -0.98 12.98 -0.86
C ALA A 516 -0.46 13.86 -2.02
N ILE A 517 -1.37 14.34 -2.87
CA ILE A 517 -1.06 15.02 -4.12
C ILE A 517 -1.92 16.29 -4.23
N ASN A 518 -1.31 17.43 -4.47
CA ASN A 518 -1.96 18.66 -4.89
C ASN A 518 -1.69 18.88 -6.40
N PRO A 519 -2.67 18.58 -7.28
CA PRO A 519 -2.54 18.77 -8.72
C PRO A 519 -2.89 20.20 -9.13
N TYR A 520 -2.11 21.18 -8.66
CA TYR A 520 -2.47 22.59 -8.74
C TYR A 520 -2.80 23.04 -10.18
N LEU A 521 -2.04 22.58 -11.18
CA LEU A 521 -2.21 23.04 -12.55
C LEU A 521 -3.46 22.44 -13.20
N ALA A 522 -3.90 21.25 -12.77
CA ALA A 522 -5.19 20.70 -13.18
C ALA A 522 -6.34 21.55 -12.65
N PHE A 523 -6.24 22.06 -11.42
CA PHE A 523 -7.22 23.02 -10.88
C PHE A 523 -7.22 24.32 -11.67
N GLU A 524 -6.05 24.92 -11.88
CA GLU A 524 -5.94 26.17 -12.67
C GLU A 524 -6.51 26.02 -14.08
N ALA A 525 -6.24 24.90 -14.76
CA ALA A 525 -6.78 24.63 -16.09
C ALA A 525 -8.32 24.51 -16.10
N LEU A 526 -8.90 23.92 -15.06
CA LEU A 526 -10.35 23.78 -14.92
C LEU A 526 -11.03 25.10 -14.51
N TRP A 527 -10.38 25.90 -13.68
CA TRP A 527 -10.84 27.25 -13.33
C TRP A 527 -10.84 28.16 -14.56
N GLN A 528 -9.80 28.10 -15.38
CA GLN A 528 -9.78 28.81 -16.67
C GLN A 528 -10.89 28.31 -17.60
N ALA A 529 -11.09 26.99 -17.72
CA ALA A 529 -12.16 26.45 -18.55
C ALA A 529 -13.57 26.87 -18.09
N ARG A 530 -13.76 27.13 -16.79
CA ARG A 530 -14.99 27.75 -16.26
C ARG A 530 -15.13 29.19 -16.76
N LEU A 531 -14.08 30.01 -16.65
CA LEU A 531 -14.09 31.40 -17.13
C LEU A 531 -14.35 31.48 -18.64
N ASP A 532 -13.88 30.49 -19.39
CA ASP A 532 -14.10 30.34 -20.83
C ASP A 532 -15.51 29.79 -21.18
N GLY A 533 -16.34 29.47 -20.18
CA GLY A 533 -17.71 28.99 -20.39
C GLY A 533 -17.83 27.53 -20.85
N LEU A 534 -16.78 26.72 -20.67
CA LEU A 534 -16.75 25.31 -21.12
C LEU A 534 -17.38 24.32 -20.11
N LEU A 535 -17.72 24.80 -18.91
CA LEU A 535 -18.36 24.02 -17.85
C LEU A 535 -19.81 24.47 -17.62
N PRO A 536 -20.73 23.57 -17.22
CA PRO A 536 -22.11 23.94 -16.92
C PRO A 536 -22.21 24.93 -15.74
N GLY A 537 -22.61 26.17 -16.03
CA GLY A 537 -22.54 27.30 -15.10
C GLY A 537 -23.31 27.12 -13.78
N GLU A 538 -24.48 26.45 -13.78
CA GLU A 538 -25.28 26.26 -12.55
C GLU A 538 -24.66 25.26 -11.56
N LYS A 539 -23.90 24.28 -12.07
CA LYS A 539 -23.32 23.20 -11.25
C LYS A 539 -21.90 23.54 -10.77
N TYR A 540 -21.16 24.32 -11.54
CA TYR A 540 -19.76 24.66 -11.30
C TYR A 540 -19.53 26.18 -11.37
N ASP A 541 -20.33 26.94 -10.61
CA ASP A 541 -20.26 28.40 -10.49
C ASP A 541 -19.07 28.90 -9.64
N SER A 542 -18.47 28.03 -8.81
CA SER A 542 -17.38 28.38 -7.89
C SER A 542 -16.17 27.45 -8.02
N ASP A 543 -14.99 27.91 -7.59
CA ASP A 543 -13.74 27.16 -7.68
C ASP A 543 -13.75 25.96 -6.74
N GLU A 544 -14.40 26.10 -5.59
CA GLU A 544 -14.62 25.03 -4.61
C GLU A 544 -15.49 23.92 -5.19
N LYS A 545 -16.54 24.24 -5.98
CA LYS A 545 -17.36 23.23 -6.65
C LYS A 545 -16.56 22.48 -7.72
N ILE A 546 -15.66 23.14 -8.43
CA ILE A 546 -14.75 22.52 -9.40
C ILE A 546 -13.81 21.55 -8.71
N VAL A 547 -13.12 22.00 -7.64
CA VAL A 547 -12.19 21.17 -6.87
C VAL A 547 -12.91 19.97 -6.25
N SER A 548 -14.10 20.17 -5.67
CA SER A 548 -14.93 19.09 -5.12
C SER A 548 -15.36 18.08 -6.20
N GLY A 549 -15.77 18.57 -7.37
CA GLY A 549 -16.12 17.72 -8.52
C GLY A 549 -14.94 16.89 -9.01
N TYR A 550 -13.75 17.51 -9.12
CA TYR A 550 -12.52 16.84 -9.49
C TYR A 550 -12.12 15.76 -8.46
N ARG A 551 -12.06 16.12 -7.16
CA ARG A 551 -11.76 15.18 -6.07
C ARG A 551 -12.70 13.97 -6.11
N LYS A 552 -14.00 14.20 -6.23
CA LYS A 552 -15.01 13.13 -6.30
C LYS A 552 -14.80 12.20 -7.50
N ALA A 553 -14.50 12.74 -8.66
CA ALA A 553 -14.26 11.94 -9.87
C ALA A 553 -12.98 11.10 -9.75
N VAL A 554 -11.89 11.72 -9.26
CA VAL A 554 -10.62 11.05 -9.02
C VAL A 554 -10.76 9.96 -7.95
N ALA A 555 -11.47 10.21 -6.85
CA ALA A 555 -11.74 9.22 -5.81
C ALA A 555 -12.37 7.96 -6.38
N LYS A 556 -13.45 8.10 -7.15
CA LYS A 556 -14.12 6.97 -7.81
C LYS A 556 -13.20 6.25 -8.80
N GLY A 557 -12.39 7.01 -9.54
CA GLY A 557 -11.38 6.45 -10.44
C GLY A 557 -10.31 5.63 -9.72
N MET A 558 -9.77 6.14 -8.61
CA MET A 558 -8.76 5.47 -7.82
C MET A 558 -9.31 4.20 -7.17
N LEU A 559 -10.52 4.26 -6.58
CA LEU A 559 -11.21 3.08 -6.04
C LEU A 559 -11.39 2.01 -7.13
N LYS A 560 -11.82 2.39 -8.34
CA LYS A 560 -11.92 1.49 -9.49
C LYS A 560 -10.57 0.83 -9.82
N VAL A 561 -9.46 1.59 -9.83
CA VAL A 561 -8.13 1.03 -10.15
C VAL A 561 -7.65 0.06 -9.06
N MET A 562 -7.79 0.43 -7.78
CA MET A 562 -7.44 -0.45 -6.65
C MET A 562 -8.25 -1.76 -6.69
N ALA A 563 -9.54 -1.65 -6.98
CA ALA A 563 -10.46 -2.78 -7.04
C ALA A 563 -10.10 -3.79 -8.15
N LYS A 564 -9.42 -3.38 -9.24
CA LYS A 564 -8.91 -4.31 -10.28
C LYS A 564 -7.96 -5.36 -9.72
N MET A 565 -7.23 -5.05 -8.66
CA MET A 565 -6.35 -6.00 -7.95
C MET A 565 -7.02 -6.59 -6.71
N GLY A 566 -8.25 -6.19 -6.39
CA GLY A 566 -8.96 -6.56 -5.17
C GLY A 566 -8.41 -5.87 -3.92
N ILE A 567 -7.80 -4.70 -4.06
CA ILE A 567 -7.25 -3.93 -2.93
C ILE A 567 -8.32 -2.97 -2.42
N SER A 568 -8.54 -2.97 -1.11
CA SER A 568 -9.64 -2.24 -0.48
C SER A 568 -9.21 -0.90 0.11
N THR A 569 -7.97 -0.78 0.61
CA THR A 569 -7.50 0.44 1.28
C THR A 569 -6.37 1.12 0.53
N LEU A 570 -6.41 2.44 0.47
CA LEU A 570 -5.32 3.24 -0.10
C LEU A 570 -4.03 3.05 0.69
N GLN A 571 -4.14 2.83 1.99
CA GLN A 571 -2.99 2.55 2.87
C GLN A 571 -2.17 1.36 2.38
N SER A 572 -2.80 0.22 2.04
CA SER A 572 -2.09 -0.95 1.50
C SER A 572 -1.70 -0.78 0.02
N TYR A 573 -2.37 0.10 -0.73
CA TYR A 573 -2.00 0.42 -2.12
C TYR A 573 -0.75 1.31 -2.20
N LYS A 574 -0.55 2.18 -1.21
CA LYS A 574 0.57 3.12 -1.13
C LYS A 574 1.90 2.38 -1.06
N GLY A 575 2.79 2.65 -2.03
CA GLY A 575 4.10 1.99 -2.13
C GLY A 575 4.05 0.51 -2.59
N ALA A 576 2.88 -0.01 -2.99
CA ALA A 576 2.72 -1.40 -3.39
C ALA A 576 3.15 -1.70 -4.83
N GLN A 577 3.32 -0.65 -5.66
CA GLN A 577 3.76 -0.77 -7.06
C GLN A 577 2.91 -1.75 -7.88
N ILE A 578 1.59 -1.55 -7.92
CA ILE A 578 0.63 -2.39 -8.66
C ILE A 578 0.67 -2.07 -10.17
N PHE A 579 1.88 -2.07 -10.72
CA PHE A 579 2.19 -1.68 -12.09
C PHE A 579 3.29 -2.54 -12.68
N GLU A 580 3.28 -2.64 -13.99
CA GLU A 580 4.39 -3.14 -14.79
C GLU A 580 4.91 -2.03 -15.69
N ALA A 581 6.24 -1.89 -15.76
CA ALA A 581 6.90 -0.98 -16.68
C ALA A 581 7.14 -1.68 -18.02
N LEU A 582 6.99 -0.93 -19.10
CA LEU A 582 7.22 -1.41 -20.46
C LEU A 582 8.09 -0.40 -21.20
N GLY A 583 9.31 -0.79 -21.54
CA GLY A 583 10.26 0.05 -22.27
C GLY A 583 11.09 0.97 -21.38
N LEU A 584 11.21 0.72 -20.08
CA LEU A 584 12.15 1.42 -19.20
C LEU A 584 13.39 0.56 -18.94
N ARG A 585 14.57 1.17 -19.00
CA ARG A 585 15.84 0.49 -18.70
C ARG A 585 16.01 0.29 -17.19
N ASP A 586 16.76 -0.75 -16.81
CA ASP A 586 17.05 -1.09 -15.40
C ASP A 586 17.60 0.08 -14.60
N GLU A 587 18.45 0.93 -15.19
CA GLU A 587 18.99 2.11 -14.50
C GLU A 587 17.89 3.05 -13.96
N VAL A 588 16.77 3.20 -14.67
CA VAL A 588 15.64 4.03 -14.26
C VAL A 588 14.81 3.31 -13.21
N VAL A 589 14.58 2.01 -13.43
CA VAL A 589 13.80 1.15 -12.51
C VAL A 589 14.50 1.01 -11.17
N ASP A 590 15.80 0.75 -11.13
CA ASP A 590 16.56 0.51 -9.91
C ASP A 590 16.63 1.74 -9.00
N VAL A 591 16.70 2.92 -9.62
CA VAL A 591 16.75 4.20 -8.91
C VAL A 591 15.36 4.63 -8.46
N CYS A 592 14.39 4.70 -9.38
CA CYS A 592 13.10 5.35 -9.15
C CYS A 592 11.95 4.38 -8.82
N PHE A 593 12.03 3.12 -9.22
CA PHE A 593 10.89 2.18 -9.21
C PHE A 593 11.30 0.77 -8.78
N ASN A 594 12.23 0.69 -7.82
CA ASN A 594 12.94 -0.55 -7.50
C ASN A 594 11.95 -1.67 -7.14
N GLY A 595 12.06 -2.81 -7.82
CA GLY A 595 11.16 -3.96 -7.65
C GLY A 595 10.05 -4.06 -8.71
N THR A 596 9.84 -3.02 -9.53
CA THR A 596 8.91 -3.08 -10.65
C THR A 596 9.46 -3.94 -11.79
N ALA A 597 8.61 -4.79 -12.37
CA ALA A 597 8.99 -5.57 -13.55
C ALA A 597 9.12 -4.66 -14.77
N SER A 598 10.24 -4.75 -15.49
CA SER A 598 10.46 -4.13 -16.80
C SER A 598 11.08 -5.15 -17.75
N ARG A 599 10.24 -6.05 -18.27
CA ARG A 599 10.70 -7.23 -19.04
C ARG A 599 11.28 -6.86 -20.40
N ILE A 600 10.78 -5.78 -20.99
CA ILE A 600 11.29 -5.21 -22.23
C ILE A 600 11.93 -3.88 -21.85
N GLN A 601 13.25 -3.86 -21.80
CA GLN A 601 14.03 -2.65 -21.54
C GLN A 601 13.94 -1.68 -22.73
N GLY A 602 14.27 -0.41 -22.49
CA GLY A 602 14.31 0.58 -23.55
C GLY A 602 14.98 1.87 -23.10
N VAL A 603 14.14 2.82 -22.78
CA VAL A 603 14.43 4.24 -22.56
C VAL A 603 15.29 4.43 -21.30
N SER A 604 16.38 5.20 -21.46
CA SER A 604 17.33 5.61 -20.41
C SER A 604 16.95 6.96 -19.80
N PHE A 605 17.65 7.37 -18.74
CA PHE A 605 17.52 8.74 -18.21
C PHE A 605 17.79 9.82 -19.27
N ASP A 606 18.75 9.58 -20.18
CA ASP A 606 19.08 10.53 -21.25
C ASP A 606 17.88 10.83 -22.17
N VAL A 607 17.13 9.80 -22.54
CA VAL A 607 15.96 9.96 -23.41
C VAL A 607 14.81 10.61 -22.64
N LEU A 608 14.57 10.22 -21.39
CA LEU A 608 13.56 10.86 -20.55
C LEU A 608 13.86 12.35 -20.34
N ALA A 609 15.13 12.71 -20.14
CA ALA A 609 15.56 14.10 -20.03
C ALA A 609 15.35 14.86 -21.35
N GLU A 610 15.61 14.22 -22.49
CA GLU A 610 15.34 14.81 -23.80
C GLU A 610 13.84 15.06 -24.03
N GLU A 611 12.97 14.11 -23.68
CA GLU A 611 11.51 14.27 -23.78
C GLU A 611 11.01 15.41 -22.89
N LEU A 612 11.55 15.54 -21.67
CA LEU A 612 11.25 16.66 -20.76
C LEU A 612 11.65 18.00 -21.37
N LEU A 613 12.87 18.12 -21.91
CA LEU A 613 13.36 19.34 -22.55
C LEU A 613 12.56 19.70 -23.81
N ARG A 614 12.17 18.71 -24.62
CA ARG A 614 11.32 18.90 -25.79
C ARG A 614 9.94 19.46 -25.41
N ARG A 615 9.29 18.89 -24.39
CA ARG A 615 8.00 19.43 -23.87
C ARG A 615 8.17 20.82 -23.29
N HIS A 616 9.20 21.03 -22.48
CA HIS A 616 9.48 22.32 -21.88
C HIS A 616 9.67 23.43 -22.94
N ALA A 617 10.34 23.12 -24.05
CA ALA A 617 10.54 24.06 -25.15
C ALA A 617 9.26 24.44 -25.90
N LEU A 618 8.16 23.68 -25.76
CA LEU A 618 6.85 24.05 -26.31
C LEU A 618 6.22 25.19 -25.49
N GLY A 619 6.32 25.12 -24.16
CA GLY A 619 5.82 26.18 -23.27
C GLY A 619 6.75 27.38 -23.16
N TYR A 620 8.07 27.15 -23.27
CA TYR A 620 9.13 28.15 -23.13
C TYR A 620 10.08 28.10 -24.35
N PRO A 621 9.64 28.57 -25.53
CA PRO A 621 10.46 28.56 -26.74
C PRO A 621 11.70 29.45 -26.59
N THR A 622 12.82 29.04 -27.18
CA THR A 622 14.08 29.81 -27.22
C THR A 622 14.10 30.86 -28.33
N ASP A 623 13.31 30.67 -29.39
CA ASP A 623 13.18 31.62 -30.50
C ASP A 623 11.89 32.43 -30.39
N GLU A 624 11.99 33.76 -30.45
CA GLU A 624 10.82 34.65 -30.50
C GLU A 624 9.89 34.36 -31.70
N ALA A 625 10.43 33.82 -32.79
CA ALA A 625 9.69 33.51 -34.02
C ALA A 625 8.69 32.34 -33.88
N ARG A 626 8.81 31.50 -32.84
CA ARG A 626 7.86 30.41 -32.55
C ARG A 626 6.71 30.83 -31.62
N LYS A 627 6.64 32.09 -31.18
CA LYS A 627 5.57 32.61 -30.31
C LYS A 627 4.23 32.85 -31.03
N LEU A 628 4.18 32.72 -32.36
CA LEU A 628 2.94 32.79 -33.13
C LEU A 628 2.25 31.41 -33.14
N PRO A 629 0.97 31.32 -32.75
CA PRO A 629 0.28 30.03 -32.69
C PRO A 629 0.06 29.50 -34.10
N THR A 630 0.48 28.25 -34.34
CA THR A 630 -0.10 27.38 -35.39
C THR A 630 -1.06 26.42 -34.76
#